data_AF-A0A358PE97-F1
#
_entry.id   AF-A0A358PE97-F1
#
_cell.length_a   1.000
_cell.length_b   1.000
_cell.length_c   1.000
_cell.angle_alpha   90.00
_cell.angle_beta   90.00
_cell.angle_gamma   90.00
#
_symmetry.space_group_name_H-M   'P 1'
#
loop_
_entity.id
_entity.type
_entity.pdbx_description
1 polymer ?
#
loop_
_entity_poly.entity_id
_entity_poly.type
_entity_poly.pdbx_seq_one_letter_code
_entity_poly.pdbx_strand_id
1 'polypeptide(L)' 'MLPKRRNKPLQYAPHKTIGILGSGQLGRMLVIAASQLGFRTHIYAPDAANSPAGDIAHDFTEAGYD' A
#
# COMPACT_ATOMS: atom_id res chain seq x y z
N MET A 1 -11.79 -29.90 -11.99
CA MET A 1 -11.34 -29.82 -10.58
C MET A 1 -10.27 -28.74 -10.50
N LEU A 2 -10.57 -27.59 -9.88
CA LEU A 2 -9.62 -26.47 -9.76
C LEU A 2 -8.49 -26.83 -8.77
N PRO A 3 -7.22 -26.51 -9.03
CA PRO A 3 -6.15 -26.77 -8.08
C PRO A 3 -6.40 -26.02 -6.76
N LYS A 4 -6.35 -26.74 -5.63
CA LYS A 4 -6.46 -26.14 -4.29
C LYS A 4 -5.33 -25.12 -4.11
N ARG A 5 -5.68 -23.82 -4.00
CA ARG A 5 -4.73 -22.76 -3.63
C ARG A 5 -3.98 -23.18 -2.37
N ARG A 6 -2.66 -23.29 -2.47
CA ARG A 6 -1.76 -23.55 -1.34
C ARG A 6 -1.65 -22.26 -0.51
N ASN A 7 -2.55 -22.09 0.46
CA ASN A 7 -2.52 -20.99 1.43
C ASN A 7 -1.39 -21.20 2.46
N LYS A 8 -0.12 -21.18 2.03
CA LYS A 8 0.94 -20.80 2.98
C LYS A 8 0.85 -19.28 3.14
N PRO A 9 0.66 -18.74 4.36
CA PRO A 9 0.73 -17.30 4.54
C PRO A 9 2.09 -16.84 4.00
N LEU A 10 2.08 -15.82 3.16
CA LEU A 10 3.30 -15.24 2.62
C LEU A 10 4.10 -14.72 3.82
N GLN A 11 5.17 -15.43 4.18
CA GLN A 11 6.09 -15.00 5.22
C GLN A 11 6.92 -13.85 4.67
N TYR A 12 6.37 -12.65 4.75
CA TYR A 12 7.15 -11.43 4.52
C TYR A 12 8.06 -11.22 5.73
N ALA A 13 9.31 -10.86 5.48
CA ALA A 13 10.21 -10.46 6.56
C ALA A 13 9.54 -9.36 7.39
N PRO A 14 9.65 -9.38 8.72
CA PRO A 14 9.01 -8.37 9.56
C PRO A 14 9.41 -6.96 9.11
N HIS A 15 8.41 -6.08 8.93
CA HIS A 15 8.54 -4.65 8.63
C HIS A 15 8.96 -4.26 7.20
N LYS A 16 8.60 -5.02 6.16
CA LYS A 16 8.77 -4.53 4.76
C LYS A 16 7.80 -3.37 4.45
N THR A 17 8.29 -2.37 3.72
CA THR A 17 7.52 -1.20 3.28
C THR A 17 7.29 -1.27 1.77
N ILE A 18 6.07 -1.00 1.33
CA ILE A 18 5.68 -0.84 -0.09
C ILE A 18 5.54 0.65 -0.39
N GLY A 19 6.35 1.15 -1.33
CA GLY A 19 6.16 2.48 -1.90
C GLY A 19 5.07 2.48 -2.96
N ILE A 20 4.17 3.47 -2.93
CA ILE A 20 3.04 3.61 -3.84
C ILE A 20 3.10 5.01 -4.46
N LEU A 21 3.27 5.09 -5.78
CA LEU A 21 3.17 6.33 -6.54
C LEU A 21 1.70 6.55 -6.92
N GLY A 22 1.09 7.61 -6.40
CA GLY A 22 -0.32 7.91 -6.58
C GLY A 22 -1.17 7.64 -5.35
N SER A 23 -2.12 8.54 -5.14
CA SER A 23 -2.82 8.73 -3.86
C SER A 23 -4.35 8.51 -3.94
N GLY A 24 -4.85 8.13 -5.12
CA GLY A 24 -6.29 7.94 -5.38
C GLY A 24 -6.88 6.65 -4.80
N GLN A 25 -8.10 6.32 -5.24
CA GLN A 25 -8.86 5.17 -4.72
C GLN A 25 -8.15 3.82 -4.94
N LEU A 26 -7.43 3.65 -6.06
CA LEU A 26 -6.65 2.44 -6.30
C LEU A 26 -5.48 2.30 -5.31
N GLY A 27 -4.82 3.42 -4.99
CA GLY A 27 -3.78 3.46 -3.96
C GLY A 27 -4.35 3.04 -2.59
N ARG A 28 -5.54 3.54 -2.24
CA ARG A 28 -6.24 3.15 -1.01
C ARG A 28 -6.53 1.65 -0.94
N MET A 29 -7.02 1.06 -2.03
CA MET A 29 -7.26 -0.38 -2.12
C MET A 29 -5.96 -1.18 -1.91
N LEU A 30 -4.84 -0.71 -2.48
CA LEU A 30 -3.54 -1.33 -2.31
C LEU A 30 -3.03 -1.21 -0.86
N VAL A 31 -3.19 -0.05 -0.22
CA VAL A 31 -2.82 0.14 1.18
C VAL A 31 -3.59 -0.84 2.09
N ILE A 32 -4.89 -1.00 1.88
CA ILE A 32 -5.71 -1.96 2.64
C ILE A 32 -5.18 -3.39 2.48
N ALA A 33 -4.90 -3.80 1.24
CA ALA A 33 -4.37 -5.14 0.97
C ALA A 33 -2.97 -5.34 1.58
N ALA A 34 -2.09 -4.33 1.50
CA ALA A 34 -0.77 -4.36 2.09
C ALA A 34 -0.83 -4.50 3.62
N SER A 35 -1.71 -3.75 4.29
CA SER A 35 -1.92 -3.83 5.74
C SER A 35 -2.44 -5.22 6.17
N GLN A 36 -3.35 -5.85 5.41
CA GLN A 36 -3.83 -7.22 5.68
C GLN A 36 -2.71 -8.27 5.60
N LEU A 37 -1.65 -7.98 4.86
CA LEU A 37 -0.48 -8.84 4.68
C LEU A 37 0.69 -8.47 5.62
N GLY A 38 0.52 -7.47 6.49
CA GLY A 38 1.53 -7.05 7.46
C GLY A 38 2.63 -6.14 6.89
N PHE A 39 2.39 -5.48 5.76
CA PHE A 39 3.30 -4.48 5.20
C PHE A 39 3.02 -3.08 5.72
N ARG A 40 4.09 -2.27 5.78
CA ARG A 40 3.99 -0.80 5.86
C ARG A 40 3.81 -0.22 4.46
N THR A 41 3.28 0.98 4.36
CA THR A 41 3.04 1.66 3.09
C THR A 41 3.49 3.12 3.14
N HIS A 42 4.06 3.61 2.04
CA HIS A 42 4.47 5.00 1.87
C HIS A 42 3.88 5.53 0.56
N ILE A 43 3.05 6.57 0.61
CA ILE A 43 2.48 7.24 -0.57
C ILE A 43 3.40 8.37 -1.06
N TYR A 44 3.62 8.47 -2.36
CA TYR A 44 4.17 9.67 -3.00
C TYR A 44 3.17 10.22 -4.00
N ALA A 45 2.74 11.47 -3.82
CA ALA A 45 1.83 12.16 -4.74
C ALA A 45 1.79 13.69 -4.47
N PRO A 46 1.39 14.51 -5.45
CA PRO A 46 1.22 15.96 -5.27
C PRO A 46 0.16 16.37 -4.26
N ASP A 47 -0.79 15.48 -3.97
CA ASP A 47 -1.94 15.67 -3.09
C ASP A 47 -1.93 14.69 -1.92
N ALA A 48 -0.77 14.10 -1.59
CA ALA A 48 -0.68 12.99 -0.65
C ALA A 48 -1.29 13.29 0.73
N ALA A 49 -1.21 14.53 1.24
CA ALA A 49 -1.75 14.90 2.55
C ALA A 49 -3.29 14.95 2.60
N ASN A 50 -3.96 15.12 1.48
CA ASN A 50 -5.43 15.27 1.40
C ASN A 50 -6.02 14.29 0.37
N SER A 51 -5.68 13.01 0.47
CA SER A 51 -5.99 12.02 -0.56
C SER A 51 -6.46 10.68 0.00
N PRO A 52 -7.28 9.91 -0.76
CA PRO A 52 -7.84 8.65 -0.29
C PRO A 52 -6.83 7.61 0.19
N ALA A 53 -5.65 7.52 -0.44
CA ALA A 53 -4.60 6.58 -0.04
C ALA A 53 -3.72 7.15 1.07
N GLY A 54 -3.44 8.46 1.05
CA GLY A 54 -2.64 9.15 2.07
C GLY A 54 -3.27 9.08 3.45
N ASP A 55 -4.60 9.21 3.53
CA ASP A 55 -5.39 9.15 4.78
C ASP A 55 -5.14 7.88 5.62
N ILE A 56 -4.76 6.77 4.98
CA ILE A 56 -4.62 5.46 5.63
C ILE A 56 -3.23 4.84 5.49
N ALA A 57 -2.30 5.54 4.85
CA ALA A 57 -0.93 5.06 4.70
C ALA A 57 -0.14 5.21 6.01
N HIS A 58 0.96 4.48 6.12
CA HIS A 58 1.83 4.60 7.30
C HIS A 58 2.69 5.86 7.26
N ASP A 59 2.99 6.35 6.06
CA ASP A 59 3.72 7.58 5.81
C ASP A 59 3.38 8.11 4.41
N PHE A 60 3.66 9.38 4.16
CA PHE A 60 3.52 9.98 2.84
C PHE A 60 4.55 11.07 2.57
N THR A 61 4.86 11.27 1.30
CA THR A 61 5.61 12.42 0.80
C THR A 61 4.71 13.16 -0.19
N GLU A 62 4.38 14.40 0.14
CA GLU A 62 3.66 15.29 -0.75
C GLU A 62 4.66 16.09 -1.60
N ALA A 63 4.71 15.78 -2.90
CA ALA A 63 5.59 16.46 -3.85
C ALA A 63 5.11 16.23 -5.29
N GLY A 64 5.53 17.10 -6.20
CA GLY A 64 5.22 17.01 -7.64
C GLY A 64 5.77 15.74 -8.28
N TYR A 65 5.14 15.29 -9.37
CA TYR A 65 5.72 14.26 -10.24
C TYR A 65 6.67 14.96 -11.22
N ASP A 66 7.80 15.41 -10.71
CA ASP A 66 8.83 16.14 -11.46
C ASP A 66 9.66 15.18 -12.33
#